data_AF-A0A1S8WI48-F1
#
_entry.id   AF-A0A1S8WI48-F1
#
_cell.length_a   1.000
_cell.length_b   1.000
_cell.length_c   1.000
_cell.angle_alpha   90.00
_cell.angle_beta   90.00
_cell.angle_gamma   90.00
#
_symmetry.space_group_name_H-M   'P 1'
#
loop_
_entity.id
_entity.type
_entity.pdbx_description
1 polymer ?
#
loop_
_entity_poly.entity_id
_entity_poly.type
_entity_poly.pdbx_seq_one_letter_code
_entity_poly.pdbx_strand_id
1 'polypeptide(L)'
;MEAELERFHKQNGQLELNIAELKQRHKCVENELVQERQNTRDQEALVRRFKTDLFNCVGSIQDPKVLKASVVALYKKHIHEDLTGEATVDADIQKEFARQREHLERSVSGLRRKLARDSEVHRVGYVRIMQLELNNTLSNPLLMFKTVNPYPTIEENVSLIGEINELRRELKLCRNRITELEAALGLNRKQGDAARQLLSQVAKNRPNAVLEADYEQAQRALTIQQELIVQLRRKLEALGQNPNNAEELLSELQDLMKEQYMSELDFIPTKKTPLPPIGRKKSMEEDEYYDMMKVSQSFEVVLAVSTMDAGLY
;
A
#
# COMPACT_ATOMS: atom_id res chain seq x y z
N MET A 1 37.59 -13.92 25.42
CA MET A 1 38.25 -12.75 24.80
C MET A 1 37.97 -12.64 23.29
N GLU A 2 38.51 -13.48 22.39
CA GLU A 2 38.21 -13.35 20.94
C GLU A 2 36.73 -13.53 20.59
N ALA A 3 36.07 -14.55 21.16
CA ALA A 3 34.64 -14.78 20.94
C ALA A 3 33.74 -13.67 21.49
N GLU A 4 34.19 -12.93 22.52
CA GLU A 4 33.46 -11.77 23.05
C GLU A 4 33.66 -10.55 22.17
N LEU A 5 34.89 -10.32 21.70
CA LEU A 5 35.19 -9.25 20.72
C LEU A 5 34.39 -9.46 19.42
N GLU A 6 34.30 -10.69 18.92
CA GLU A 6 33.50 -10.99 17.72
C GLU A 6 32.00 -10.72 17.94
N ARG A 7 31.47 -11.02 19.14
CA ARG A 7 30.08 -10.68 19.51
C ARG A 7 29.87 -9.17 19.56
N PHE A 8 30.80 -8.42 20.16
CA PHE A 8 30.71 -6.96 20.20
C PHE A 8 30.80 -6.34 18.80
N HIS A 9 31.64 -6.87 17.91
CA HIS A 9 31.70 -6.41 16.52
C HIS A 9 30.39 -6.66 15.77
N LYS A 10 29.78 -7.84 15.93
CA LYS A 10 28.46 -8.14 15.35
C LYS A 10 27.37 -7.24 15.91
N GLN A 11 27.38 -7.01 17.22
CA GLN A 11 26.42 -6.12 17.88
C GLN A 11 26.59 -4.67 17.42
N ASN A 12 27.82 -4.17 17.32
CA ASN A 12 28.09 -2.82 16.81
C ASN A 12 27.65 -2.67 15.36
N GLY A 13 27.92 -3.66 14.50
CA GLY A 13 27.43 -3.65 13.12
C GLY A 13 25.89 -3.63 13.05
N GLN A 14 25.21 -4.40 13.90
CA GLN A 14 23.75 -4.36 13.99
C GLN A 14 23.24 -2.99 14.47
N LEU A 15 23.90 -2.38 15.46
CA LEU A 15 23.56 -1.05 15.95
C LEU A 15 23.77 0.03 14.87
N GLU A 16 24.84 -0.05 14.08
CA GLU A 16 25.07 0.85 12.96
C GLU A 16 23.99 0.75 11.89
N LEU A 17 23.57 -0.47 11.53
CA LEU A 17 22.45 -0.70 10.62
C LEU A 17 21.15 -0.13 11.18
N ASN A 18 20.85 -0.37 12.46
CA ASN A 18 19.65 0.18 13.10
C ASN A 18 19.68 1.72 13.14
N ILE A 19 20.83 2.33 13.42
CA ILE A 19 21.01 3.78 13.39
C ILE A 19 20.77 4.32 11.97
N ALA A 20 21.27 3.64 10.94
CA ALA A 20 21.05 4.03 9.55
C ALA A 20 19.57 3.93 9.16
N GLU A 21 18.89 2.84 9.54
CA GLU A 21 17.46 2.65 9.33
C GLU A 21 16.63 3.74 10.02
N LEU A 22 16.92 4.01 11.30
CA LEU A 22 16.22 5.04 12.07
C LEU A 22 16.42 6.44 11.47
N LYS A 23 17.62 6.76 11.00
CA LYS A 23 17.89 8.03 10.31
C LYS A 23 17.10 8.15 9.01
N GLN A 24 17.03 7.08 8.23
CA GLN A 24 16.25 7.07 6.99
C GLN A 24 14.75 7.22 7.29
N ARG A 25 14.24 6.51 8.30
CA ARG A 25 12.84 6.61 8.73
C ARG A 25 12.49 8.01 9.23
N HIS A 26 13.37 8.62 10.03
CA HIS A 26 13.21 10.00 10.47
C HIS A 26 13.10 10.95 9.29
N LYS A 27 13.99 10.83 8.30
CA LYS A 27 13.96 11.67 7.10
C LYS A 27 12.67 11.48 6.28
N CYS A 28 12.15 10.26 6.17
CA CYS A 28 10.88 10.02 5.51
C CYS A 28 9.73 10.71 6.26
N VAL A 29 9.65 10.52 7.58
CA VAL A 29 8.61 11.14 8.42
C VAL A 29 8.71 12.67 8.40
N GLU A 30 9.90 13.24 8.38
CA GLU A 30 10.09 14.70 8.23
C GLU A 30 9.51 15.21 6.90
N ASN A 31 9.76 14.50 5.80
CA ASN A 31 9.22 14.88 4.49
C ASN A 31 7.69 14.75 4.46
N GLU A 32 7.14 13.67 5.02
CA GLU A 32 5.70 13.47 5.15
C GLU A 32 5.07 14.59 6.00
N LEU A 33 5.69 14.97 7.11
CA LEU A 33 5.22 16.07 7.95
C LEU A 33 5.21 17.41 7.21
N VAL A 34 6.24 17.69 6.40
CA VAL A 34 6.28 18.91 5.57
C VAL A 34 5.16 18.88 4.53
N GLN A 35 4.93 17.74 3.88
CA GLN A 35 3.85 17.58 2.91
C GLN A 35 2.47 17.76 3.55
N GLU A 36 2.22 17.13 4.70
CA GLU A 36 0.95 17.24 5.43
C GLU A 36 0.68 18.67 5.91
N ARG A 37 1.73 19.37 6.37
CA ARG A 37 1.61 20.80 6.72
C ARG A 37 1.26 21.64 5.51
N GLN A 38 1.80 21.32 4.33
CA GLN A 38 1.46 22.01 3.10
C GLN A 38 0.02 21.72 2.68
N ASN A 39 -0.40 20.45 2.70
CA ASN A 39 -1.78 20.03 2.42
C ASN A 39 -2.79 20.76 3.33
N THR A 40 -2.48 20.84 4.63
CA THR A 40 -3.31 21.57 5.60
C THR A 40 -3.45 23.05 5.22
N ARG A 41 -2.36 23.72 4.85
CA ARG A 41 -2.39 25.13 4.42
C ARG A 41 -3.21 25.33 3.16
N ASP A 42 -3.10 24.42 2.20
CA ASP A 42 -3.82 24.49 0.94
C ASP A 42 -5.32 24.28 1.15
N GLN A 43 -5.70 23.31 2.00
CA GLN A 43 -7.09 23.11 2.42
C GLN A 43 -7.64 24.33 3.19
N GLU A 44 -6.88 24.89 4.12
CA GLU A 44 -7.29 26.11 4.82
C GLU A 44 -7.51 27.27 3.85
N ALA A 45 -6.65 27.41 2.82
CA ALA A 45 -6.81 28.41 1.79
C ALA A 45 -8.08 28.18 0.95
N LEU A 46 -8.39 26.92 0.60
CA LEU A 46 -9.62 26.55 -0.08
C LEU A 46 -10.85 26.92 0.74
N VAL A 47 -10.87 26.55 2.03
CA VAL A 47 -11.97 26.88 2.96
C VAL A 47 -12.15 28.38 3.08
N ARG A 48 -11.06 29.15 3.20
CA ARG A 48 -11.12 30.62 3.25
C ARG A 48 -11.71 31.20 1.96
N ARG A 49 -11.28 30.72 0.79
CA ARG A 49 -11.81 31.17 -0.51
C ARG A 49 -13.29 30.84 -0.66
N PHE A 50 -13.70 29.61 -0.33
CA PHE A 50 -15.10 29.20 -0.35
C PHE A 50 -15.96 30.06 0.56
N LYS A 51 -15.49 30.32 1.79
CA LYS A 51 -16.19 31.21 2.73
C LYS A 51 -16.36 32.62 2.18
N THR A 52 -15.32 33.20 1.55
CA THR A 52 -15.42 34.51 0.90
C THR A 52 -16.42 34.50 -0.26
N ASP A 53 -16.39 33.49 -1.12
CA ASP A 53 -17.33 33.39 -2.24
C ASP A 53 -18.78 33.17 -1.76
N LEU A 54 -18.98 32.39 -0.70
CA LEU A 54 -20.28 32.20 -0.06
C LEU A 54 -20.80 33.52 0.53
N PHE A 55 -19.95 34.28 1.21
CA PHE A 55 -20.30 35.60 1.74
C PHE A 55 -20.77 36.55 0.62
N ASN A 56 -20.09 36.54 -0.52
CA ASN A 56 -20.49 37.31 -1.70
C ASN A 56 -21.86 36.85 -2.25
N CYS A 57 -22.16 35.54 -2.23
CA CYS A 57 -23.47 35.02 -2.62
C CYS A 57 -24.57 35.49 -1.66
N VAL A 58 -24.32 35.43 -0.36
CA VAL A 58 -25.26 35.91 0.68
C VAL A 58 -25.51 37.41 0.54
N GLY A 59 -24.53 38.20 0.07
CA GLY A 59 -24.74 39.61 -0.25
C GLY A 59 -25.83 39.88 -1.29
N SER A 60 -26.16 38.88 -2.12
CA SER A 60 -27.24 38.96 -3.14
C SER A 60 -28.57 38.36 -2.67
N ILE A 61 -28.74 38.06 -1.37
CA ILE A 61 -29.93 37.34 -0.86
C ILE A 61 -31.26 38.05 -1.12
N GLN A 62 -31.23 39.37 -1.29
CA GLN A 62 -32.41 40.19 -1.58
C GLN A 62 -32.86 40.11 -3.05
N ASP A 63 -32.00 39.65 -3.97
CA ASP A 63 -32.34 39.45 -5.39
C ASP A 63 -32.32 37.95 -5.74
N PRO A 64 -33.49 37.29 -5.82
CA PRO A 64 -33.57 35.85 -6.07
C PRO A 64 -32.95 35.40 -7.41
N LYS A 65 -32.94 36.27 -8.43
CA LYS A 65 -32.39 35.91 -9.75
C LYS A 65 -30.87 35.95 -9.73
N VAL A 66 -30.31 36.97 -9.12
CA VAL A 66 -28.85 37.12 -8.96
C VAL A 66 -28.31 36.06 -8.01
N LEU A 67 -28.99 35.81 -6.88
CA LEU A 67 -28.61 34.75 -5.94
C LEU A 67 -28.51 33.37 -6.62
N LYS A 68 -29.53 33.00 -7.41
CA LYS A 68 -29.53 31.73 -8.15
C LYS A 68 -28.32 31.63 -9.10
N ALA A 69 -28.01 32.70 -9.83
CA ALA A 69 -26.86 32.72 -10.72
C ALA A 69 -25.54 32.59 -9.96
N SER A 70 -25.39 33.30 -8.84
CA SER A 70 -24.20 33.27 -7.98
C SER A 70 -23.95 31.89 -7.36
N VAL A 71 -25.00 31.22 -6.87
CA VAL A 71 -24.90 29.86 -6.30
C VAL A 71 -24.53 28.83 -7.37
N VAL A 72 -25.09 28.93 -8.58
CA VAL A 72 -24.71 28.06 -9.71
C VAL A 72 -23.23 28.27 -10.10
N ALA A 73 -22.75 29.51 -10.08
CA ALA A 73 -21.34 29.81 -10.34
C ALA A 73 -20.42 29.26 -9.25
N LEU A 74 -20.82 29.39 -7.97
CA LEU A 74 -20.10 28.83 -6.82
C LEU A 74 -19.97 27.29 -6.91
N TYR A 75 -21.09 26.62 -7.23
CA TYR A 75 -21.12 25.15 -7.42
C TYR A 75 -20.14 24.72 -8.51
N LYS A 76 -20.17 25.38 -9.68
CA LYS A 76 -19.23 25.06 -10.77
C LYS A 76 -17.78 25.28 -10.40
N LYS A 77 -17.48 26.33 -9.63
CA LYS A 77 -16.11 26.69 -9.24
C LYS A 77 -15.51 25.70 -8.24
N HIS A 78 -16.24 25.31 -7.20
CA HIS A 78 -15.68 24.54 -6.08
C HIS A 78 -15.93 23.04 -6.15
N ILE A 79 -16.92 22.56 -6.91
CA ILE A 79 -17.22 21.12 -7.02
C ILE A 79 -16.57 20.49 -8.27
N HIS A 80 -16.18 21.28 -9.28
CA HIS A 80 -15.46 20.74 -10.43
C HIS A 80 -13.96 20.49 -10.13
N GLU A 81 -13.42 21.00 -9.01
CA GLU A 81 -12.05 20.67 -8.55
C GLU A 81 -11.94 19.24 -7.98
N ASP A 82 -13.03 18.64 -7.47
CA ASP A 82 -13.02 17.23 -7.04
C ASP A 82 -12.97 16.24 -8.22
N LEU A 83 -13.53 16.61 -9.37
CA LEU A 83 -13.42 15.83 -10.62
C LEU A 83 -12.01 15.87 -11.22
N THR A 84 -11.21 16.90 -10.93
CA THR A 84 -9.79 16.89 -11.26
C THR A 84 -8.98 15.90 -10.41
N GLY A 85 -9.50 15.47 -9.24
CA GLY A 85 -8.93 14.37 -8.46
C GLY A 85 -8.96 13.03 -9.19
N GLU A 86 -10.00 12.76 -10.00
CA GLU A 86 -10.02 11.59 -10.89
C GLU A 86 -8.95 11.71 -11.99
N ALA A 87 -8.73 12.92 -12.51
CA ALA A 87 -7.69 13.16 -13.52
C ALA A 87 -6.26 13.05 -12.95
N THR A 88 -6.03 13.40 -11.68
CA THR A 88 -4.72 13.20 -11.02
C THR A 88 -4.48 11.73 -10.69
N VAL A 89 -5.51 11.01 -10.22
CA VAL A 89 -5.44 9.55 -10.01
C VAL A 89 -5.18 8.83 -11.34
N ASP A 90 -5.84 9.23 -12.44
CA ASP A 90 -5.56 8.69 -13.78
C ASP A 90 -4.14 9.03 -14.26
N ALA A 91 -3.64 10.24 -13.95
CA ALA A 91 -2.27 10.62 -14.28
C ALA A 91 -1.22 9.80 -13.50
N ASP A 92 -1.46 9.52 -12.22
CA ASP A 92 -0.60 8.68 -11.39
C ASP A 92 -0.66 7.21 -11.82
N ILE A 93 -1.84 6.71 -12.17
CA ILE A 93 -2.01 5.37 -12.77
C ILE A 93 -1.24 5.27 -14.08
N GLN A 94 -1.37 6.24 -14.99
CA GLN A 94 -0.63 6.27 -16.26
C GLN A 94 0.89 6.32 -16.05
N LYS A 95 1.35 7.09 -15.06
CA LYS A 95 2.77 7.20 -14.71
C LYS A 95 3.32 5.88 -14.16
N GLU A 96 2.53 5.17 -13.35
CA GLU A 96 2.91 3.85 -12.83
C GLU A 96 2.91 2.77 -13.93
N PHE A 97 1.93 2.81 -14.85
CA PHE A 97 1.95 1.97 -16.05
C PHE A 97 3.19 2.22 -16.92
N ALA A 98 3.59 3.49 -17.10
CA ALA A 98 4.80 3.83 -17.85
C ALA A 98 6.07 3.27 -17.18
N ARG A 99 6.18 3.36 -15.85
CA ARG A 99 7.29 2.78 -15.09
C ARG A 99 7.36 1.27 -15.20
N GLN A 100 6.22 0.59 -15.06
CA GLN A 100 6.16 -0.87 -15.21
C GLN A 100 6.54 -1.30 -16.62
N ARG A 101 6.08 -0.58 -17.64
CA ARG A 101 6.46 -0.82 -19.04
C ARG A 101 7.97 -0.65 -19.24
N GLU A 102 8.56 0.42 -18.73
CA GLU A 102 10.00 0.66 -18.81
C GLU A 102 10.81 -0.42 -18.09
N HIS A 103 10.37 -0.87 -16.91
CA HIS A 103 11.02 -1.95 -16.17
C HIS A 103 11.01 -3.28 -16.97
N LEU A 104 9.87 -3.60 -17.57
CA LEU A 104 9.73 -4.77 -18.44
C LEU A 104 10.58 -4.64 -19.69
N GLU A 105 10.60 -3.48 -20.34
CA GLU A 105 11.45 -3.21 -21.51
C GLU A 105 12.94 -3.37 -21.17
N ARG A 106 13.39 -2.81 -20.03
CA ARG A 106 14.75 -2.99 -19.52
C ARG A 106 15.05 -4.46 -19.25
N SER A 107 14.14 -5.19 -18.61
CA SER A 107 14.29 -6.61 -18.32
C SER A 107 14.38 -7.46 -19.60
N VAL A 108 13.50 -7.22 -20.58
CA VAL A 108 13.52 -7.87 -21.90
C VAL A 108 14.82 -7.55 -22.64
N SER A 109 15.28 -6.30 -22.60
CA SER A 109 16.56 -5.91 -23.20
C SER A 109 17.75 -6.64 -22.55
N GLY A 110 17.72 -6.79 -21.22
CA GLY A 110 18.74 -7.51 -20.46
C GLY A 110 18.75 -9.00 -20.79
N LEU A 111 17.58 -9.62 -20.89
CA LEU A 111 17.43 -11.02 -21.29
C LEU A 111 17.91 -11.25 -22.72
N ARG A 112 17.57 -10.36 -23.66
CA ARG A 112 18.08 -10.42 -25.05
C ARG A 112 19.60 -10.34 -25.11
N ARG A 113 20.23 -9.44 -24.33
CA ARG A 113 21.70 -9.37 -24.25
C ARG A 113 22.32 -10.62 -23.63
N LYS A 114 21.71 -11.18 -22.58
CA LYS A 114 22.17 -12.44 -21.98
C LYS A 114 22.09 -13.57 -23.00
N LEU A 115 20.98 -13.73 -23.71
CA LEU A 115 20.79 -14.74 -24.75
C LEU A 115 21.80 -14.59 -25.90
N ALA A 116 22.06 -13.36 -26.36
CA ALA A 116 23.04 -13.12 -27.42
C ALA A 116 24.47 -13.50 -26.98
N ARG A 117 24.84 -13.16 -25.74
CA ARG A 117 26.15 -13.56 -25.18
C ARG A 117 26.25 -15.07 -25.03
N ASP A 118 25.21 -15.71 -24.52
CA ASP A 118 25.15 -17.15 -24.34
C ASP A 118 25.29 -17.89 -25.69
N SER A 119 24.54 -17.44 -26.70
CA SER A 119 24.62 -17.96 -28.06
C SER A 119 26.03 -17.82 -28.67
N GLU A 120 26.69 -16.69 -28.42
CA GLU A 120 28.06 -16.46 -28.91
C GLU A 120 29.09 -17.32 -28.18
N VAL A 121 28.95 -17.49 -26.86
CA VAL A 121 29.78 -18.41 -26.07
C VAL A 121 29.61 -19.85 -26.57
N HIS A 122 28.38 -20.27 -26.84
CA HIS A 122 28.10 -21.59 -27.43
C HIS A 122 28.74 -21.74 -28.83
N ARG A 123 28.63 -20.71 -29.69
CA ARG A 123 29.23 -20.73 -31.03
C ARG A 123 30.76 -20.84 -30.98
N VAL A 124 31.41 -20.04 -30.13
CA VAL A 124 32.86 -20.08 -29.95
C VAL A 124 33.32 -21.41 -29.33
N GLY A 125 32.57 -21.93 -28.36
CA GLY A 125 32.81 -23.25 -27.76
C GLY A 125 32.74 -24.37 -28.79
N TYR A 126 31.70 -24.36 -29.64
CA TYR A 126 31.51 -25.34 -30.71
C TYR A 126 32.67 -25.33 -31.72
N VAL A 127 33.07 -24.16 -32.20
CA VAL A 127 34.22 -24.02 -33.12
C VAL A 127 35.50 -24.53 -32.46
N ARG A 128 35.72 -24.22 -31.18
CA ARG A 128 36.91 -24.69 -30.45
C ARG A 128 36.93 -26.21 -30.31
N ILE A 129 35.80 -26.85 -30.01
CA ILE A 129 35.68 -28.30 -29.91
C ILE A 129 35.96 -28.95 -31.27
N MET A 130 35.33 -28.46 -32.35
CA MET A 130 35.60 -28.94 -33.71
C MET A 130 37.09 -28.83 -34.09
N GLN A 131 37.73 -27.73 -33.72
CA GLN A 131 39.13 -27.49 -34.06
C GLN A 131 40.09 -28.35 -33.23
N LEU A 132 39.73 -28.65 -31.97
CA LEU A 132 40.43 -29.62 -31.14
C LEU A 132 40.25 -31.05 -31.66
N GLU A 133 39.06 -31.41 -32.13
CA GLU A 133 38.80 -32.70 -32.76
C GLU A 133 39.56 -32.86 -34.08
N LEU A 134 39.63 -31.80 -34.90
CA LEU A 134 40.44 -31.78 -36.12
C LEU A 134 41.94 -31.95 -35.80
N ASN A 135 42.44 -31.24 -34.78
CA ASN A 135 43.84 -31.36 -34.36
C ASN A 135 44.15 -32.74 -33.74
N ASN A 136 43.21 -33.34 -33.01
CA ASN A 136 43.34 -34.70 -32.46
C ASN A 136 43.26 -35.79 -33.55
N THR A 137 42.41 -35.60 -34.56
CA THR A 137 42.31 -36.53 -35.70
C THR A 137 43.52 -36.43 -36.64
N LEU A 138 44.10 -35.24 -36.81
CA LEU A 138 45.40 -35.07 -37.49
C LEU A 138 46.56 -35.74 -36.71
N SER A 139 46.45 -35.84 -35.39
CA SER A 139 47.43 -36.51 -34.53
C SER A 139 47.26 -38.03 -34.49
N ASN A 140 46.12 -38.59 -34.94
CA ASN A 140 45.83 -40.02 -34.87
C ASN A 140 44.94 -40.51 -36.05
N PRO A 141 45.55 -40.97 -37.18
CA PRO A 141 44.83 -41.23 -38.43
C PRO A 141 43.87 -42.44 -38.40
N LEU A 142 43.86 -43.23 -37.32
CA LEU A 142 42.97 -44.41 -37.18
C LEU A 142 41.50 -44.03 -36.89
N LEU A 143 41.22 -42.78 -36.51
CA LEU A 143 39.86 -42.30 -36.18
C LEU A 143 39.03 -41.87 -37.40
N MET A 144 39.65 -41.73 -38.59
CA MET A 144 38.98 -41.28 -39.82
C MET A 144 37.86 -42.22 -40.30
N PHE A 145 37.93 -43.51 -39.97
CA PHE A 145 36.93 -44.49 -40.45
C PHE A 145 35.62 -44.49 -39.64
N LYS A 146 35.58 -43.87 -38.45
CA LYS A 146 34.35 -43.79 -37.64
C LYS A 146 33.44 -42.61 -38.01
N THR A 147 33.96 -41.60 -38.71
CA THR A 147 33.27 -40.32 -38.94
C THR A 147 32.73 -40.12 -40.36
N VAL A 148 32.90 -41.09 -41.27
CA VAL A 148 32.30 -41.07 -42.64
C VAL A 148 30.82 -41.48 -42.60
N ASN A 149 30.05 -40.92 -41.67
CA ASN A 149 28.59 -40.95 -41.68
C ASN A 149 28.11 -39.50 -41.45
N PRO A 150 27.64 -38.79 -42.48
CA PRO A 150 27.35 -37.35 -42.44
C PRO A 150 25.98 -37.03 -41.81
N TYR A 151 25.54 -37.80 -40.83
CA TYR A 151 24.40 -37.46 -39.99
C TYR A 151 24.96 -37.05 -38.63
N PRO A 152 24.55 -35.91 -38.04
CA PRO A 152 24.94 -35.56 -36.68
C PRO A 152 24.65 -36.76 -35.78
N THR A 153 25.66 -37.18 -35.04
CA THR A 153 25.69 -38.41 -34.24
C THR A 153 24.36 -38.54 -33.53
N ILE A 154 23.70 -39.70 -33.65
CA ILE A 154 22.38 -39.98 -33.06
C ILE A 154 22.30 -39.52 -31.60
N GLU A 155 23.42 -39.54 -30.90
CA GLU A 155 23.63 -39.04 -29.55
C GLU A 155 23.35 -37.54 -29.35
N GLU A 156 23.80 -36.65 -30.26
CA GLU A 156 23.48 -35.22 -30.21
C GLU A 156 22.00 -34.97 -30.49
N ASN A 157 21.40 -35.69 -31.43
CA ASN A 157 19.96 -35.61 -31.70
C ASN A 157 19.13 -36.10 -30.49
N VAL A 158 19.56 -37.17 -29.83
CA VAL A 158 18.93 -37.67 -28.60
C VAL A 158 19.06 -36.66 -27.46
N SER A 159 20.22 -36.00 -27.34
CA SER A 159 20.45 -34.94 -26.34
C SER A 159 19.59 -33.70 -26.60
N LEU A 160 19.56 -33.18 -27.83
CA LEU A 160 18.72 -32.04 -28.22
C LEU A 160 17.22 -32.33 -28.07
N ILE A 161 16.78 -33.55 -28.41
CA ILE A 161 15.41 -34.00 -28.16
C ILE A 161 15.13 -34.05 -26.65
N GLY A 162 16.10 -34.47 -25.83
CA GLY A 162 16.04 -34.43 -24.38
C GLY A 162 15.82 -33.03 -23.83
N GLU A 163 16.63 -32.06 -24.25
CA GLU A 163 16.51 -30.65 -23.85
C GLU A 163 15.18 -30.03 -24.30
N ILE A 164 14.74 -30.30 -25.53
CA ILE A 164 13.42 -29.84 -26.03
C ILE A 164 12.29 -30.40 -25.17
N ASN A 165 12.39 -31.67 -24.76
CA ASN A 165 11.37 -32.30 -23.92
C ASN A 165 11.39 -31.76 -22.49
N GLU A 166 12.56 -31.41 -21.96
CA GLU A 166 12.69 -30.74 -20.65
C GLU A 166 12.07 -29.35 -20.69
N LEU A 167 12.42 -28.52 -21.69
CA LEU A 167 11.86 -27.19 -21.88
C LEU A 167 10.33 -27.24 -22.07
N ARG A 168 9.81 -28.27 -22.76
CA ARG A 168 8.36 -28.50 -22.88
C ARG A 168 7.71 -28.85 -21.53
N ARG A 169 8.40 -29.60 -20.68
CA ARG A 169 7.92 -29.97 -19.33
C ARG A 169 7.91 -28.74 -18.42
N GLU A 170 8.98 -27.96 -18.40
CA GLU A 170 9.06 -26.71 -17.64
C GLU A 170 7.99 -25.72 -18.07
N LEU A 171 7.79 -25.56 -19.38
CA LEU A 171 6.77 -24.65 -19.91
C LEU A 171 5.34 -25.12 -19.56
N LYS A 172 5.10 -26.43 -19.50
CA LYS A 172 3.85 -26.99 -18.99
C LYS A 172 3.67 -26.72 -17.49
N LEU A 173 4.72 -26.88 -16.69
CA LEU A 173 4.69 -26.59 -15.25
C LEU A 173 4.43 -25.10 -14.97
N CYS A 174 5.10 -24.19 -15.69
CA CYS A 174 4.85 -22.76 -15.56
C CYS A 174 3.43 -22.38 -15.96
N ARG A 175 2.89 -22.95 -17.04
CA ARG A 175 1.47 -22.74 -17.43
C ARG A 175 0.51 -23.23 -16.36
N ASN A 176 0.75 -24.42 -15.80
CA ASN A 176 -0.06 -24.95 -14.71
C ASN A 176 0.01 -24.05 -13.47
N ARG A 177 1.22 -23.56 -13.13
CA ARG A 177 1.40 -22.65 -12.00
C ARG A 177 0.67 -21.33 -12.20
N ILE A 178 0.68 -20.79 -13.41
CA ILE A 178 -0.10 -19.60 -13.76
C ILE A 178 -1.59 -19.88 -13.59
N THR A 179 -2.10 -21.02 -14.10
CA THR A 179 -3.52 -21.36 -13.93
C THR A 179 -3.92 -21.61 -12.47
N GLU A 180 -3.04 -22.18 -11.65
CA GLU A 180 -3.26 -22.34 -10.21
C GLU A 180 -3.28 -21.00 -9.48
N LEU A 181 -2.38 -20.08 -9.83
CA LEU A 181 -2.36 -18.72 -9.27
C LEU A 181 -3.59 -17.92 -9.72
N GLU A 182 -3.99 -18.03 -10.98
CA GLU A 182 -5.22 -17.45 -11.50
C GLU A 182 -6.45 -18.00 -10.75
N ALA A 183 -6.49 -19.31 -10.47
CA ALA A 183 -7.56 -19.94 -9.70
C ALA A 183 -7.55 -19.53 -8.21
N ALA A 184 -6.37 -19.47 -7.57
CA ALA A 184 -6.21 -19.06 -6.18
C ALA A 184 -6.54 -17.58 -5.95
N LEU A 185 -6.32 -16.75 -6.97
CA LEU A 185 -6.73 -15.34 -6.99
C LEU A 185 -8.20 -15.16 -7.41
N GLY A 186 -8.93 -16.25 -7.72
CA GLY A 186 -10.33 -16.19 -8.16
C GLY A 186 -10.51 -15.58 -9.57
N LEU A 187 -9.42 -15.40 -10.32
CA LEU A 187 -9.36 -14.74 -11.63
C LEU A 187 -9.52 -15.76 -12.75
N ASN A 188 -10.63 -16.49 -12.78
CA ASN A 188 -10.92 -17.36 -13.92
C ASN A 188 -11.38 -16.51 -15.11
N ARG A 189 -10.75 -16.69 -16.28
CA ARG A 189 -10.84 -15.85 -17.50
C ARG A 189 -12.25 -15.58 -18.07
N LYS A 190 -13.31 -16.18 -17.51
CA LYS A 190 -14.71 -15.96 -17.91
C LYS A 190 -15.53 -15.09 -16.92
N GLN A 191 -15.01 -14.85 -15.72
CA GLN A 191 -15.62 -13.99 -14.69
C GLN A 191 -14.70 -12.82 -14.29
N GLY A 192 -13.53 -12.71 -14.93
CA GLY A 192 -12.49 -11.74 -14.56
C GLY A 192 -12.94 -10.29 -14.58
N ASP A 193 -13.80 -9.89 -15.51
CA ASP A 193 -14.28 -8.49 -15.58
C ASP A 193 -15.31 -8.17 -14.51
N ALA A 194 -16.21 -9.12 -14.19
CA ALA A 194 -17.17 -9.00 -13.09
C ALA A 194 -16.47 -9.04 -11.73
N ALA A 195 -15.46 -9.90 -11.57
CA ALA A 195 -14.62 -9.96 -10.37
C ALA A 195 -13.75 -8.70 -10.23
N ARG A 196 -13.22 -8.13 -11.32
CA ARG A 196 -12.52 -6.84 -11.32
C ARG A 196 -13.43 -5.67 -10.95
N GLN A 197 -14.67 -5.65 -11.45
CA GLN A 197 -15.66 -4.64 -11.08
C GLN A 197 -16.09 -4.76 -9.62
N LEU A 198 -16.33 -5.98 -9.11
CA LEU A 198 -16.64 -6.21 -7.70
C LEU A 198 -15.45 -5.88 -6.79
N LEU A 199 -14.22 -6.22 -7.17
CA LEU A 199 -13.00 -5.84 -6.44
C LEU A 199 -12.80 -4.32 -6.45
N SER A 200 -13.12 -3.64 -7.55
CA SER A 200 -13.11 -2.18 -7.62
C SER A 200 -14.18 -1.56 -6.72
N GLN A 201 -15.38 -2.14 -6.63
CA GLN A 201 -16.44 -1.66 -5.74
C GLN A 201 -16.13 -1.94 -4.25
N VAL A 202 -15.55 -3.10 -3.94
CA VAL A 202 -15.12 -3.45 -2.57
C VAL A 202 -13.93 -2.59 -2.13
N ALA A 203 -12.98 -2.29 -3.03
CA ALA A 203 -11.89 -1.35 -2.78
C ALA A 203 -12.37 0.09 -2.60
N LYS A 204 -13.44 0.49 -3.31
CA LYS A 204 -14.09 1.80 -3.14
C LYS A 204 -14.90 1.91 -1.83
N ASN A 205 -15.48 0.82 -1.35
CA ASN A 205 -16.42 0.87 -0.23
C ASN A 205 -15.83 0.45 1.13
N ARG A 206 -14.60 -0.07 1.20
CA ARG A 206 -13.91 -0.33 2.49
C ARG A 206 -12.40 -0.16 2.38
N PRO A 207 -11.83 1.00 2.75
CA PRO A 207 -10.45 1.04 3.20
C PRO A 207 -10.42 0.38 4.58
N ASN A 208 -10.19 -0.93 4.62
CA ASN A 208 -9.63 -1.65 5.76
C ASN A 208 -10.06 -1.13 7.16
N ALA A 209 -11.34 -1.29 7.52
CA ALA A 209 -11.93 -0.78 8.77
C ALA A 209 -11.17 -1.19 10.06
N VAL A 210 -10.44 -2.31 10.01
CA VAL A 210 -9.54 -2.73 11.10
C VAL A 210 -8.33 -1.79 11.22
N LEU A 211 -7.75 -1.38 10.09
CA LEU A 211 -6.61 -0.45 10.05
C LEU A 211 -7.01 0.96 10.47
N GLU A 212 -8.23 1.39 10.14
CA GLU A 212 -8.78 2.68 10.55
C GLU A 212 -9.10 2.69 12.06
N ALA A 213 -9.66 1.60 12.59
CA ALA A 213 -9.85 1.44 14.03
C ALA A 213 -8.54 1.37 14.82
N ASP A 214 -7.53 0.63 14.30
CA ASP A 214 -6.20 0.54 14.89
C ASP A 214 -5.48 1.91 14.85
N TYR A 215 -5.65 2.66 13.75
CA TYR A 215 -5.12 4.02 13.60
C TYR A 215 -5.79 5.00 14.57
N GLU A 216 -7.12 5.01 14.67
CA GLU A 216 -7.84 5.84 15.63
C GLU A 216 -7.45 5.50 17.08
N GLN A 217 -7.26 4.22 17.38
CA GLN A 217 -6.82 3.77 18.69
C GLN A 217 -5.40 4.27 18.99
N ALA A 218 -4.48 4.17 18.02
CA ALA A 218 -3.14 4.73 18.15
C ALA A 218 -3.17 6.25 18.32
N GLN A 219 -4.04 6.95 17.59
CA GLN A 219 -4.24 8.40 17.69
C GLN A 219 -4.70 8.80 19.10
N ARG A 220 -5.68 8.07 19.66
CA ARG A 220 -6.20 8.29 21.02
C ARG A 220 -5.11 8.08 22.09
N ALA A 221 -4.32 7.02 21.96
CA ALA A 221 -3.20 6.76 22.87
C ALA A 221 -2.14 7.88 22.82
N LEU A 222 -1.86 8.40 21.62
CA LEU A 222 -0.90 9.48 21.41
C LEU A 222 -1.39 10.80 22.04
N THR A 223 -2.68 11.12 21.93
CA THR A 223 -3.28 12.29 22.58
C THR A 223 -3.17 12.23 24.10
N ILE A 224 -3.48 11.07 24.71
CA ILE A 224 -3.37 10.87 26.15
C ILE A 224 -1.90 11.02 26.61
N GLN A 225 -0.95 10.45 25.85
CA GLN A 225 0.47 10.60 26.14
C GLN A 225 0.95 12.04 26.00
N GLN A 226 0.45 12.80 25.02
CA GLN A 226 0.78 14.22 24.85
C GLN A 226 0.26 15.06 26.02
N GLU A 227 -0.97 14.81 26.48
CA GLU A 227 -1.52 15.49 27.66
C GLU A 227 -0.69 15.21 28.92
N LEU A 228 -0.26 13.97 29.11
CA LEU A 228 0.64 13.59 30.20
C LEU A 228 1.99 14.32 30.10
N ILE A 229 2.58 14.39 28.91
CA ILE A 229 3.84 15.13 28.70
C ILE A 229 3.66 16.61 29.05
N VAL A 230 2.52 17.22 28.71
CA VAL A 230 2.22 18.62 29.07
C VAL A 230 2.05 18.77 30.59
N GLN A 231 1.34 17.86 31.25
CA GLN A 231 1.16 17.88 32.70
C GLN A 231 2.50 17.69 33.44
N LEU A 232 3.33 16.76 32.98
CA LEU A 232 4.68 16.53 33.53
C LEU A 232 5.60 17.74 33.30
N ARG A 233 5.53 18.39 32.13
CA ARG A 233 6.28 19.63 31.87
C ARG A 233 5.85 20.77 32.79
N ARG A 234 4.55 20.98 32.97
CA ARG A 234 4.01 21.99 33.90
C ARG A 234 4.40 21.71 35.35
N LYS A 235 4.37 20.45 35.79
CA LYS A 235 4.80 20.07 37.14
C LYS A 235 6.32 20.19 37.32
N LEU A 236 7.13 19.93 36.29
CA LEU A 236 8.57 20.20 36.30
C LEU A 236 8.90 21.71 36.36
N GLU A 237 8.11 22.54 35.68
CA GLU A 237 8.21 24.01 35.80
C GLU A 237 7.83 24.49 37.22
N ALA A 238 6.82 23.88 37.84
CA ALA A 238 6.45 24.16 39.24
C ALA A 238 7.51 23.69 40.24
N LEU A 239 8.18 22.57 39.99
CA LEU A 239 9.33 22.07 40.77
C LEU A 239 10.54 23.02 40.72
N GLY A 240 10.72 23.75 39.61
CA GLY A 240 11.73 24.80 39.52
C GLY A 240 11.48 26.01 40.44
N GLN A 241 10.26 26.16 40.97
CA GLN A 241 9.84 27.30 41.77
C GLN A 241 9.71 27.01 43.27
N ASN A 242 9.58 25.75 43.71
CA ASN A 242 9.45 25.42 45.14
C ASN A 242 10.08 24.05 45.49
N PRO A 243 11.28 24.01 46.11
CA PRO A 243 12.01 22.77 46.38
C PRO A 243 11.54 21.98 47.61
N ASN A 244 10.57 22.47 48.38
CA ASN A 244 10.18 21.88 49.69
C ASN A 244 9.02 20.87 49.65
N ASN A 245 8.40 20.60 48.48
CA ASN A 245 7.27 19.65 48.36
C ASN A 245 7.62 18.36 47.58
N ALA A 246 8.91 18.03 47.46
CA ALA A 246 9.37 16.92 46.63
C ALA A 246 8.84 15.55 47.06
N GLU A 247 8.57 15.33 48.35
CA GLU A 247 8.14 14.05 48.91
C GLU A 247 6.63 13.77 48.70
N GLU A 248 5.79 14.80 48.87
CA GLU A 248 4.34 14.72 48.64
C GLU A 248 4.03 14.49 47.15
N LEU A 249 4.81 15.12 46.26
CA LEU A 249 4.71 14.95 44.81
C LEU A 249 5.22 13.60 44.30
N LEU A 250 6.16 12.96 45.01
CA LEU A 250 6.64 11.62 44.67
C LEU A 250 5.56 10.56 44.93
N SER A 251 4.77 10.75 46.00
CA SER A 251 3.61 9.92 46.33
C SER A 251 2.51 10.06 45.29
N GLU A 252 2.16 11.30 44.88
CA GLU A 252 1.15 11.54 43.84
C GLU A 252 1.57 10.99 42.47
N LEU A 253 2.85 11.06 42.11
CA LEU A 253 3.37 10.47 40.87
C LEU A 253 3.33 8.94 40.90
N GLN A 254 3.62 8.34 42.06
CA GLN A 254 3.47 6.88 42.24
C GLN A 254 2.00 6.43 42.15
N ASP A 255 1.06 7.23 42.63
CA ASP A 255 -0.37 6.91 42.57
C ASP A 255 -0.94 7.07 41.15
N LEU A 256 -0.53 8.12 40.41
CA LEU A 256 -0.89 8.28 38.98
C LEU A 256 -0.33 7.17 38.10
N MET A 257 0.90 6.68 38.39
CA MET A 257 1.44 5.52 37.67
C MET A 257 0.72 4.21 38.03
N LYS A 258 0.20 4.07 39.26
CA LYS A 258 -0.56 2.88 39.69
C LYS A 258 -1.98 2.84 39.11
N GLU A 259 -2.68 3.97 39.05
CA GLU A 259 -4.03 4.03 38.45
C GLU A 259 -4.02 3.65 36.95
N GLN A 260 -2.96 4.01 36.22
CA GLN A 260 -2.84 3.63 34.81
C GLN A 260 -2.39 2.19 34.57
N TYR A 261 -1.52 1.62 35.43
CA TYR A 261 -1.14 0.19 35.32
C TYR A 261 -2.35 -0.75 35.52
N MET A 262 -3.33 -0.32 36.32
CA MET A 262 -4.59 -1.04 36.51
C MET A 262 -5.53 -0.92 35.30
N SER A 263 -5.44 0.14 34.52
CA SER A 263 -6.24 0.31 33.27
C SER A 263 -5.61 -0.42 32.06
N GLU A 264 -4.29 -0.64 32.06
CA GLU A 264 -3.60 -1.40 31.01
C GLU A 264 -3.76 -2.93 31.14
N LEU A 265 -4.09 -3.45 32.33
CA LEU A 265 -4.25 -4.89 32.59
C LEU A 265 -5.51 -5.51 31.96
N ASP A 266 -6.53 -4.72 31.64
CA ASP A 266 -7.69 -5.15 30.84
C ASP A 266 -7.39 -5.21 29.33
N PHE A 267 -6.19 -4.76 28.92
CA PHE A 267 -5.80 -4.56 27.54
C PHE A 267 -4.61 -5.44 27.11
N ILE A 268 -4.55 -6.68 27.60
CA ILE A 268 -3.66 -7.70 27.04
C ILE A 268 -4.44 -8.45 25.93
N PRO A 269 -3.96 -8.48 24.67
CA PRO A 269 -4.63 -9.24 23.62
C PRO A 269 -4.58 -10.73 23.95
N THR A 270 -5.71 -11.29 24.38
CA THR A 270 -5.84 -12.74 24.50
C THR A 270 -5.80 -13.36 23.10
N LYS A 271 -4.84 -14.27 22.93
CA LYS A 271 -4.62 -15.23 21.82
C LYS A 271 -5.53 -15.08 20.58
N LYS A 272 -4.88 -14.89 19.42
CA LYS A 272 -5.43 -15.06 18.06
C LYS A 272 -6.45 -16.21 18.00
N THR A 273 -7.74 -15.86 17.98
CA THR A 273 -8.81 -16.80 17.61
C THR A 273 -8.76 -17.02 16.10
N PRO A 274 -8.80 -18.27 15.61
CA PRO A 274 -8.82 -18.54 14.18
C PRO A 274 -10.10 -17.97 13.56
N LEU A 275 -9.96 -17.33 12.39
CA LEU A 275 -11.08 -16.83 11.59
C LEU A 275 -12.07 -17.98 11.27
N PRO A 276 -13.39 -17.74 11.35
CA PRO A 276 -14.38 -18.75 10.99
C PRO A 276 -14.33 -19.05 9.49
N PRO A 277 -14.67 -20.29 9.07
CA PRO A 277 -14.65 -20.66 7.67
C PRO A 277 -15.69 -19.85 6.89
N ILE A 278 -15.31 -19.45 5.67
CA ILE A 278 -16.16 -18.72 4.73
C ILE A 278 -17.31 -19.63 4.29
N GLY A 279 -18.41 -19.60 5.04
CA GLY A 279 -19.71 -20.05 4.59
C GLY A 279 -20.41 -18.92 3.83
N ARG A 280 -20.96 -19.22 2.64
CA ARG A 280 -21.79 -18.31 1.84
C ARG A 280 -22.81 -17.61 2.75
N LYS A 281 -22.65 -16.30 2.95
CA LYS A 281 -23.69 -15.48 3.58
C LYS A 281 -24.86 -15.36 2.61
N LYS A 282 -26.04 -15.71 3.12
CA LYS A 282 -27.36 -15.48 2.53
C LYS A 282 -27.56 -13.96 2.37
N SER A 283 -28.22 -13.56 1.28
CA SER A 283 -28.61 -12.20 0.93
C SER A 283 -29.16 -11.42 2.12
N MET A 284 -28.55 -10.28 2.40
CA MET A 284 -28.87 -9.36 3.49
C MET A 284 -29.48 -8.11 2.85
N GLU A 285 -30.68 -8.26 2.30
CA GLU A 285 -31.44 -7.18 1.62
C GLU A 285 -32.51 -6.54 2.53
N GLU A 286 -32.68 -7.00 3.77
CA GLU A 286 -33.78 -6.51 4.64
C GLU A 286 -33.40 -5.34 5.56
N ASP A 287 -32.12 -5.20 5.92
CA ASP A 287 -31.69 -4.16 6.87
C ASP A 287 -31.54 -2.77 6.21
N GLU A 288 -31.14 -2.71 4.93
CA GLU A 288 -30.99 -1.44 4.21
C GLU A 288 -32.34 -0.78 3.88
N TYR A 289 -33.42 -1.56 3.78
CA TYR A 289 -34.77 -1.02 3.57
C TYR A 289 -35.33 -0.35 4.83
N TYR A 290 -34.98 -0.85 6.02
CA TYR A 290 -35.43 -0.30 7.29
C TYR A 290 -34.74 1.04 7.63
N ASP A 291 -33.47 1.20 7.27
CA ASP A 291 -32.73 2.44 7.49
C ASP A 291 -33.14 3.55 6.49
N MET A 292 -33.41 3.23 5.22
CA MET A 292 -33.97 4.21 4.30
C MET A 292 -35.37 4.68 4.72
N MET A 293 -36.21 3.78 5.24
CA MET A 293 -37.56 4.14 5.68
C MET A 293 -37.55 5.06 6.92
N LYS A 294 -36.57 4.91 7.83
CA LYS A 294 -36.38 5.81 8.98
C LYS A 294 -35.90 7.21 8.59
N VAL A 295 -35.03 7.32 7.57
CA VAL A 295 -34.56 8.61 7.08
C VAL A 295 -35.71 9.38 6.40
N SER A 296 -36.57 8.69 5.63
CA SER A 296 -37.77 9.31 5.05
C SER A 296 -38.80 9.77 6.09
N GLN A 297 -39.07 8.97 7.13
CA GLN A 297 -39.99 9.38 8.20
C GLN A 297 -39.44 10.56 9.01
N SER A 298 -38.12 10.63 9.20
CA SER A 298 -37.47 11.74 9.90
C SER A 298 -37.55 13.04 9.09
N PHE A 299 -37.46 12.96 7.75
CA PHE A 299 -37.66 14.10 6.86
C PHE A 299 -39.10 14.61 6.81
N GLU A 300 -40.10 13.73 6.82
CA GLU A 300 -41.52 14.12 6.87
C GLU A 300 -41.87 14.83 8.19
N VAL A 301 -41.33 14.35 9.32
CA VAL A 301 -41.56 15.00 10.64
C VAL A 301 -40.93 16.40 10.68
N VAL A 302 -39.74 16.58 10.12
CA VAL A 302 -39.08 17.90 10.05
C VAL A 302 -39.84 18.87 9.13
N LEU A 303 -40.37 18.39 8.00
CA LEU A 303 -41.21 19.19 7.11
C LEU A 303 -42.53 19.59 7.76
N ALA A 304 -43.19 18.67 8.48
CA ALA A 304 -44.45 18.95 9.17
C ALA A 304 -44.29 20.01 10.28
N VAL A 305 -43.22 19.92 11.07
CA VAL A 305 -42.91 20.90 12.13
C VAL A 305 -42.62 22.29 11.54
N SER A 306 -41.91 22.36 10.41
CA SER A 306 -41.61 23.63 9.75
C SER A 306 -42.84 24.29 9.10
N THR A 307 -43.82 23.49 8.66
CA THR A 307 -45.11 24.03 8.15
C THR A 307 -46.07 24.48 9.24
N MET A 308 -45.93 24.00 10.48
CA MET A 308 -46.75 24.42 11.61
C MET A 308 -46.30 25.76 12.21
N ASP A 309 -45.00 26.07 12.20
CA ASP A 309 -44.48 27.37 12.65
C ASP A 309 -44.78 28.53 11.68
N ALA A 310 -45.10 28.24 10.42
CA ALA A 310 -45.47 29.25 9.41
C ALA A 310 -46.96 29.67 9.48
N GLY A 311 -47.77 29.08 10.37
CA GLY A 311 -49.22 29.31 10.49
C GLY A 311 -49.68 30.15 11.68
N LEU A 312 -48.77 30.75 12.46
CA LEU A 312 -49.07 31.48 13.70
C LEU A 312 -48.66 32.97 13.70
N TYR A 313 -48.62 33.61 12.54
CA TYR A 313 -48.57 35.08 12.41
C TYR A 313 -49.59 35.60 11.40
#